data_AF-A0AAV4GKL7-F1
#
_entry.id   AF-A0AAV4GKL7-F1
#
_cell.length_a   1.000
_cell.length_b   1.000
_cell.length_c   1.000
_cell.angle_alpha   90.00
_cell.angle_beta   90.00
_cell.angle_gamma   90.00
#
_symmetry.space_group_name_H-M   'P 1'
#
loop_
_entity.id
_entity.type
_entity.pdbx_description
1 polymer ?
#
loop_
_entity_poly.entity_id
_entity_poly.type
_entity_poly.pdbx_seq_one_letter_code
_entity_poly.pdbx_strand_id
1 'polypeptide(L)'
;MASVQDVGAPREKLQALEKIEQDIAAALSSAASALQELSKDKPAQKHVDSHSTAFIKTLQEVENGLSQQISYLSQVSTSQPHEGSSYGSQKDMHMAMHRSAHVKSRLSELEKIKMEHLRQKHTGILRSYSSSNELQQPLTPHTPQQPHTPQPQQQQQQQQQQQQQQQKQRDQQTREQQAQL
;
A
#
# COMPACT_ATOMS: atom_id res chain seq x y z
N MET A 1 -24.27 3.35 5.80
CA MET A 1 -23.34 3.48 4.65
C MET A 1 -22.65 4.83 4.82
N ALA A 2 -21.45 4.85 5.39
CA ALA A 2 -20.71 6.09 5.60
C ALA A 2 -20.05 6.49 4.27
N SER A 3 -20.34 7.70 3.79
CA SER A 3 -19.71 8.26 2.60
C SER A 3 -18.20 8.17 2.72
N VAL A 4 -17.57 7.52 1.74
CA VAL A 4 -16.12 7.58 1.53
C VAL A 4 -15.80 9.03 1.24
N GLN A 5 -15.39 9.77 2.27
CA GLN A 5 -14.87 11.12 2.10
C GLN A 5 -13.72 11.04 1.12
N ASP A 6 -13.81 11.87 0.08
CA ASP A 6 -12.79 12.06 -0.93
C ASP A 6 -11.44 12.30 -0.25
N VAL A 7 -10.66 11.24 -0.18
CA VAL A 7 -9.38 11.23 0.49
C VAL A 7 -8.42 11.89 -0.48
N GLY A 8 -8.31 13.22 -0.40
CA GLY A 8 -7.47 14.02 -1.29
C GLY A 8 -6.13 13.33 -1.53
N ALA A 9 -5.71 13.28 -2.79
CA ALA A 9 -4.64 12.42 -3.26
C ALA A 9 -3.37 12.62 -2.39
N PRO A 10 -2.50 11.60 -2.20
CA PRO A 10 -1.29 11.74 -1.37
C PRO A 10 -0.44 12.98 -1.70
N ARG A 11 -0.45 13.40 -2.97
CA ARG A 11 0.19 14.62 -3.44
C ARG A 11 -0.43 15.91 -2.88
N GLU A 12 -1.75 15.98 -2.77
CA GLU A 12 -2.46 17.12 -2.18
C GLU A 12 -2.20 17.19 -0.68
N LYS A 13 -2.05 16.04 -0.01
CA LYS A 13 -1.66 15.99 1.42
C LYS A 13 -0.25 16.51 1.64
N LEU A 14 0.69 16.17 0.76
CA LEU A 14 2.04 16.74 0.79
C LEU A 14 2.03 18.26 0.55
N GLN A 15 1.25 18.74 -0.43
CA GLN A 15 1.09 20.18 -0.67
C GLN A 15 0.46 20.91 0.52
N ALA A 16 -0.49 20.28 1.20
CA ALA A 16 -1.10 20.84 2.41
C ALA A 16 -0.07 20.96 3.55
N LEU A 17 0.82 19.98 3.71
CA LEU A 17 1.91 20.05 4.69
C LEU A 17 2.93 21.14 4.35
N GLU A 18 3.29 21.29 3.08
CA GLU A 18 4.16 22.39 2.62
C GLU A 18 3.53 23.76 2.88
N LYS A 19 2.22 23.90 2.67
CA LYS A 19 1.50 25.12 3.03
C LYS A 19 1.53 25.36 4.55
N ILE A 20 1.32 24.33 5.36
CA ILE A 20 1.40 24.45 6.83
C ILE A 20 2.80 24.92 7.26
N GLU A 21 3.86 24.41 6.63
CA GLU A 21 5.23 24.86 6.88
C GLU A 21 5.44 26.34 6.55
N GLN A 22 4.90 26.80 5.40
CA GLN A 22 4.92 28.21 5.03
C GLN A 22 4.15 29.08 6.04
N ASP A 23 2.99 28.61 6.51
CA ASP A 23 2.18 29.30 7.50
C ASP A 23 2.91 29.39 8.86
N ILE A 24 3.66 28.35 9.25
CA ILE A 24 4.53 28.37 10.45
C ILE A 24 5.61 29.46 10.32
N ALA A 25 6.28 29.54 9.17
CA ALA A 25 7.28 30.58 8.92
C ALA A 25 6.66 31.99 8.98
N ALA A 26 5.46 32.16 8.43
CA ALA A 26 4.71 33.42 8.49
C ALA A 26 4.29 33.81 9.91
N ALA A 27 3.88 32.83 10.74
CA ALA A 27 3.57 33.05 12.14
C ALA A 27 4.82 33.53 12.90
N LEU A 28 5.96 32.87 12.73
CA LEU A 28 7.22 33.28 13.34
C LEU A 28 7.65 34.68 12.91
N SER A 29 7.49 35.03 11.62
CA SER A 29 7.77 36.38 11.12
C SER A 29 6.88 37.43 11.75
N SER A 30 5.59 37.12 11.96
CA SER A 30 4.64 38.02 12.61
C SER A 30 5.00 38.25 14.08
N ALA A 31 5.37 37.18 14.81
CA ALA A 31 5.84 37.28 16.18
C ALA A 31 7.15 38.08 16.29
N ALA A 32 8.11 37.82 15.39
CA ALA A 32 9.36 38.58 15.33
C ALA A 32 9.12 40.08 15.10
N SER A 33 8.19 40.42 14.20
CA SER A 33 7.81 41.81 13.93
C SER A 33 7.18 42.49 15.14
N ALA A 34 6.32 41.79 15.88
CA ALA A 34 5.74 42.30 17.13
C ALA A 34 6.83 42.58 18.19
N LEU A 35 7.76 41.64 18.38
CA LEU A 35 8.87 41.78 19.31
C LEU A 35 9.84 42.90 18.90
N GLN A 36 10.10 43.06 17.62
CA GLN A 36 10.93 44.14 17.09
C GLN A 36 10.28 45.52 17.25
N GLU A 37 8.95 45.61 17.18
CA GLU A 37 8.25 46.86 17.47
C GLU A 37 8.31 47.19 18.97
N LEU A 38 8.17 46.18 19.83
CA LEU A 38 8.27 46.31 21.28
C LEU A 38 9.67 46.70 21.77
N SER A 39 10.73 46.41 21.00
CA SER A 39 12.11 46.75 21.37
C SER A 39 12.49 48.20 21.06
N LYS A 40 11.62 48.98 20.42
CA LYS A 40 11.85 50.41 20.14
C LYS A 40 11.67 51.25 21.41
N ASP A 41 12.35 52.41 21.48
CA ASP A 41 12.20 53.36 22.59
C ASP A 41 10.75 53.86 22.77
N LYS A 42 9.99 53.92 21.67
CA LYS A 42 8.57 54.28 21.67
C LYS A 42 7.78 53.33 20.77
N PRO A 43 7.34 52.17 21.29
CA PRO A 43 6.60 51.18 20.51
C PRO A 43 5.27 51.74 19.98
N ALA A 44 4.95 51.47 18.72
CA ALA A 44 3.64 51.76 18.17
C ALA A 44 2.67 50.62 18.53
N GLN A 45 1.86 50.82 19.57
CA GLN A 45 0.93 49.80 20.09
C GLN A 45 0.05 49.18 18.99
N LYS A 46 -0.46 49.99 18.06
CA LYS A 46 -1.28 49.52 16.94
C LYS A 46 -0.57 48.49 16.07
N HIS A 47 0.74 48.63 15.84
CA HIS A 47 1.52 47.66 15.07
C HIS A 47 1.75 46.38 15.88
N VAL A 48 2.04 46.49 17.18
CA VAL A 48 2.16 45.33 18.07
C VAL A 48 0.86 44.51 18.07
N ASP A 49 -0.28 45.17 18.23
CA ASP A 49 -1.59 44.52 18.25
C ASP A 49 -1.90 43.87 16.90
N SER A 50 -1.56 44.53 15.79
CA SER A 50 -1.76 44.00 14.44
C SER A 50 -0.90 42.75 14.19
N HIS A 51 0.39 42.78 14.53
CA HIS A 51 1.30 41.65 14.36
C HIS A 51 0.96 40.48 15.28
N SER A 52 0.54 40.77 16.53
CA SER A 52 0.07 39.76 17.48
C SER A 52 -1.22 39.10 17.01
N THR A 53 -2.15 39.88 16.45
CA THR A 53 -3.39 39.35 15.86
C THR A 53 -3.10 38.45 14.67
N ALA A 54 -2.19 38.87 13.78
CA ALA A 54 -1.76 38.06 12.64
C ALA A 54 -1.11 36.75 13.09
N PHE A 55 -0.21 36.80 14.09
CA PHE A 55 0.38 35.62 14.69
C PHE A 55 -0.67 34.63 15.22
N ILE A 56 -1.62 35.10 16.04
CA ILE A 56 -2.67 34.25 16.61
C ILE A 56 -3.51 33.60 15.50
N LYS A 57 -3.92 34.38 14.49
CA LYS A 57 -4.73 33.87 13.39
C LYS A 57 -3.99 32.79 12.60
N THR A 58 -2.75 33.06 12.21
CA THR A 58 -1.94 32.07 11.46
C THR A 58 -1.67 30.83 12.31
N LEU A 59 -1.45 30.97 13.62
CA LEU A 59 -1.26 29.84 14.53
C LEU A 59 -2.51 28.95 14.60
N GLN A 60 -3.70 29.54 14.64
CA GLN A 60 -4.97 28.80 14.57
C GLN A 60 -5.14 28.04 13.24
N GLU A 61 -4.74 28.66 12.12
CA GLU A 61 -4.77 28.00 10.81
C GLU A 61 -3.80 26.80 10.76
N VAL A 62 -2.59 26.95 11.32
CA VAL A 62 -1.60 25.87 11.48
C VAL A 62 -2.15 24.74 12.35
N GLU A 63 -2.71 25.04 13.52
CA GLU A 63 -3.28 24.05 14.44
C GLU A 63 -4.41 23.23 13.77
N ASN A 64 -5.33 23.92 13.10
CA ASN A 64 -6.42 23.28 12.37
C ASN A 64 -5.90 22.39 11.23
N GLY A 65 -4.92 22.89 10.46
CA GLY A 65 -4.29 22.14 9.38
C GLY A 65 -3.60 20.87 9.88
N LEU A 66 -2.78 20.98 10.93
CA LEU A 66 -2.11 19.84 11.55
C LEU A 66 -3.10 18.83 12.11
N SER A 67 -4.15 19.28 12.80
CA SER A 67 -5.20 18.41 13.32
C SER A 67 -5.86 17.59 12.22
N GLN A 68 -6.18 18.22 11.07
CA GLN A 68 -6.72 17.51 9.91
C GLN A 68 -5.74 16.48 9.34
N GLN A 69 -4.45 16.80 9.25
CA GLN A 69 -3.44 15.85 8.77
C GLN A 69 -3.22 14.69 9.74
N ILE A 70 -3.26 14.94 11.05
CA ILE A 70 -3.18 13.90 12.07
C ILE A 70 -4.40 12.98 11.99
N SER A 71 -5.62 13.53 11.88
CA SER A 71 -6.83 12.74 11.67
C SER A 71 -6.76 11.91 10.39
N TYR A 72 -6.29 12.50 9.29
CA TYR A 72 -6.08 11.81 8.02
C TYR A 72 -5.08 10.65 8.17
N LEU A 73 -3.88 10.92 8.70
CA LEU A 73 -2.85 9.90 8.93
C LEU A 73 -3.38 8.79 9.84
N SER A 74 -4.12 9.13 10.89
CA SER A 74 -4.76 8.16 11.76
C SER A 74 -5.75 7.27 10.99
N GLN A 75 -6.56 7.86 10.10
CA GLN A 75 -7.51 7.14 9.26
C GLN A 75 -6.82 6.21 8.24
N VAL A 76 -5.78 6.68 7.55
CA VAL A 76 -5.08 5.86 6.54
C VAL A 76 -4.05 4.90 7.12
N SER A 77 -3.58 5.13 8.35
CA SER A 77 -2.66 4.22 9.04
C SER A 77 -3.39 3.09 9.79
N THR A 78 -4.70 3.24 10.01
CA THR A 78 -5.55 2.23 10.68
C THR A 78 -6.53 1.54 9.72
N SER A 79 -6.80 2.10 8.54
CA SER A 79 -7.47 1.36 7.48
C SER A 79 -6.52 0.30 6.89
N GLN A 80 -7.02 -0.92 6.82
CA GLN A 80 -6.30 -2.14 6.48
C GLN A 80 -5.46 -2.02 5.18
N PRO A 81 -4.36 -2.79 5.07
CA PRO A 81 -3.43 -2.69 3.96
C PRO A 81 -4.11 -3.09 2.63
N HIS A 82 -3.54 -2.62 1.52
CA HIS A 82 -3.74 -3.09 0.14
C HIS A 82 -5.06 -2.86 -0.64
N GLU A 83 -6.18 -2.38 -0.08
CA GLU A 83 -7.39 -2.12 -0.91
C GLU A 83 -7.63 -0.65 -1.30
N GLY A 84 -6.90 0.31 -0.72
CA GLY A 84 -7.07 1.75 -0.98
C GLY A 84 -5.92 2.45 -1.73
N SER A 85 -4.90 1.71 -2.17
CA SER A 85 -3.75 2.28 -2.90
C SER A 85 -3.76 1.85 -4.36
N SER A 86 -3.25 2.69 -5.27
CA SER A 86 -3.12 2.39 -6.71
C SER A 86 -2.46 1.04 -7.01
N TYR A 87 -1.78 0.43 -6.03
CA TYR A 87 -1.25 -0.92 -6.09
C TYR A 87 -2.30 -1.98 -6.50
N GLY A 88 -3.54 -1.90 -6.00
CA GLY A 88 -4.59 -2.84 -6.40
C GLY A 88 -4.86 -2.79 -7.90
N SER A 89 -5.15 -1.59 -8.42
CA SER A 89 -5.38 -1.35 -9.84
C SER A 89 -4.14 -1.67 -10.71
N GLN A 90 -2.92 -1.36 -10.23
CA GLN A 90 -1.68 -1.66 -10.94
C GLN A 90 -1.42 -3.18 -10.99
N LYS A 91 -1.64 -3.89 -9.89
CA LYS A 91 -1.55 -5.36 -9.86
C LYS A 91 -2.56 -5.98 -10.79
N ASP A 92 -3.81 -5.52 -10.77
CA ASP A 92 -4.86 -6.02 -11.67
C ASP A 92 -4.51 -5.77 -13.14
N MET A 93 -3.96 -4.59 -13.46
CA MET A 93 -3.42 -4.29 -14.80
C MET A 93 -2.29 -5.25 -15.18
N HIS A 94 -1.29 -5.44 -14.31
CA HIS A 94 -0.19 -6.37 -14.54
C HIS A 94 -0.70 -7.81 -14.76
N MET A 95 -1.63 -8.28 -13.94
CA MET A 95 -2.24 -9.59 -14.10
C MET A 95 -3.00 -9.69 -15.43
N ALA A 96 -3.76 -8.67 -15.82
CA ALA A 96 -4.46 -8.63 -17.10
C ALA A 96 -3.49 -8.67 -18.28
N MET A 97 -2.38 -7.93 -18.21
CA MET A 97 -1.30 -7.96 -19.21
C MET A 97 -0.68 -9.36 -19.34
N HIS A 98 -0.32 -9.99 -18.22
CA HIS A 98 0.23 -11.35 -18.22
C HIS A 98 -0.76 -12.37 -18.80
N ARG A 99 -2.05 -12.28 -18.42
CA ARG A 99 -3.12 -13.14 -18.96
C ARG A 99 -3.29 -12.92 -20.47
N SER A 100 -3.29 -11.68 -20.95
CA SER A 100 -3.38 -11.37 -22.38
C SER A 100 -2.20 -11.93 -23.17
N ALA A 101 -0.97 -11.74 -22.67
CA ALA A 101 0.23 -12.30 -23.28
C ALA A 101 0.18 -13.83 -23.38
N HIS A 102 -0.29 -14.50 -22.31
CA HIS A 102 -0.49 -15.94 -22.31
C HIS A 102 -1.49 -16.40 -23.37
N VAL A 103 -2.65 -15.75 -23.47
CA VAL A 103 -3.67 -16.09 -24.49
C VAL A 103 -3.12 -15.88 -25.91
N LYS A 104 -2.39 -14.78 -26.16
CA LYS A 104 -1.74 -14.53 -27.46
C LYS A 104 -0.73 -15.62 -27.82
N SER A 105 0.05 -16.10 -26.85
CA SER A 105 0.98 -17.21 -27.05
C SER A 105 0.24 -18.49 -27.45
N ARG A 106 -0.79 -18.88 -26.68
CA ARG A 106 -1.60 -20.09 -26.97
C ARG A 106 -2.29 -20.00 -28.33
N LEU A 107 -2.80 -18.83 -28.72
CA LEU A 107 -3.42 -18.63 -30.03
C LEU A 107 -2.40 -18.77 -31.16
N SER A 108 -1.19 -18.25 -30.97
CA SER A 108 -0.10 -18.38 -31.95
C SER A 108 0.33 -19.83 -32.14
N GLU A 109 0.37 -20.62 -31.06
CA GLU A 109 0.60 -22.08 -31.13
C GLU A 109 -0.51 -22.79 -31.91
N LEU A 110 -1.77 -22.46 -31.66
CA LEU A 110 -2.91 -23.05 -32.37
C LEU A 110 -2.90 -22.71 -33.86
N GLU A 111 -2.55 -21.48 -34.23
CA GLU A 111 -2.46 -21.10 -35.65
C GLU A 111 -1.35 -21.88 -36.36
N LYS A 112 -0.20 -22.12 -35.69
CA LYS A 112 0.86 -22.99 -36.22
C LYS A 112 0.36 -24.42 -36.44
N ILE A 113 -0.35 -25.00 -35.47
CA ILE A 113 -0.91 -26.36 -35.58
C ILE A 113 -1.92 -26.44 -36.73
N LYS A 114 -2.80 -25.44 -36.86
CA LYS A 114 -3.77 -25.35 -37.96
C LYS A 114 -3.07 -25.29 -39.31
N MET A 115 -2.04 -24.46 -39.45
CA MET A 115 -1.26 -24.36 -40.69
C MET A 115 -0.56 -25.66 -41.04
N GLU A 116 0.01 -26.35 -40.05
CA GLU A 116 0.62 -27.66 -40.24
C GLU A 116 -0.41 -28.69 -40.72
N HIS A 117 -1.58 -28.74 -40.10
CA HIS A 117 -2.65 -29.66 -40.51
C HIS A 117 -3.15 -29.31 -41.92
N LEU A 118 -3.31 -28.04 -42.25
CA LEU A 118 -3.75 -27.62 -43.59
C LEU A 118 -2.70 -27.98 -44.66
N ARG A 119 -1.40 -27.83 -44.33
CA ARG A 119 -0.29 -28.29 -45.16
C ARG A 119 -0.34 -29.81 -45.37
N GLN A 120 -0.54 -30.58 -44.30
CA GLN A 120 -0.65 -32.04 -44.37
C GLN A 120 -1.83 -32.51 -45.23
N LYS A 121 -2.98 -31.82 -45.15
CA LYS A 121 -4.14 -32.06 -46.02
C LYS A 121 -3.85 -31.78 -47.50
N HIS A 122 -3.10 -30.72 -47.81
CA HIS A 122 -2.71 -30.40 -49.19
C HIS A 122 -1.67 -31.36 -49.78
N THR A 123 -0.86 -32.03 -48.95
CA THR A 123 0.14 -33.03 -49.39
C THR A 123 -0.37 -34.47 -49.48
N GLY A 124 -1.67 -34.73 -49.27
CA GLY A 124 -2.28 -36.03 -49.60
C GLY A 124 -1.72 -37.25 -48.86
N ILE A 125 -1.30 -37.11 -47.59
CA ILE A 125 -0.93 -38.27 -46.75
C ILE A 125 -2.09 -38.58 -45.81
N LEU A 126 -2.85 -39.62 -46.16
CA LEU A 126 -3.81 -40.29 -45.28
C LEU A 126 -3.03 -40.92 -44.10
N ARG A 127 -3.06 -40.29 -42.93
CA ARG A 127 -2.62 -40.93 -41.68
C ARG A 127 -3.82 -41.62 -41.04
N SER A 128 -3.91 -42.93 -41.24
CA SER A 128 -4.89 -43.82 -40.60
C SER A 128 -4.75 -43.76 -39.08
N TYR A 129 -5.87 -43.55 -38.40
CA TYR A 129 -6.00 -43.69 -36.96
C TYR A 129 -5.90 -45.18 -36.59
N SER A 130 -4.83 -45.58 -35.93
CA SER A 130 -4.78 -46.84 -35.19
C SER A 130 -4.95 -46.53 -33.71
N SER A 131 -6.19 -46.63 -33.25
CA SER A 131 -6.50 -46.83 -31.84
C SER A 131 -6.15 -48.26 -31.46
N SER A 132 -5.21 -48.43 -30.54
CA SER A 132 -5.18 -49.60 -29.67
C SER A 132 -4.67 -49.19 -28.28
N ASN A 133 -5.49 -49.60 -27.33
CA ASN A 133 -5.51 -49.29 -25.92
C ASN A 133 -4.44 -50.11 -25.15
N GLU A 134 -3.86 -49.49 -24.12
CA GLU A 134 -3.37 -50.05 -22.85
C GLU A 134 -2.43 -51.27 -22.82
N LEU A 135 -1.23 -51.08 -22.26
CA LEU A 135 -0.88 -51.65 -20.94
C LEU A 135 0.34 -50.95 -20.34
N GLN A 136 0.10 -50.37 -19.17
CA GLN A 136 0.97 -49.65 -18.26
C GLN A 136 1.92 -50.60 -17.51
N GLN A 137 3.22 -50.26 -17.39
CA GLN A 137 4.03 -50.49 -16.18
C GLN A 137 5.23 -49.51 -16.14
N PRO A 138 5.75 -49.18 -14.94
CA PRO A 138 6.15 -47.83 -14.60
C PRO A 138 7.68 -47.65 -14.54
N LEU A 139 8.17 -46.56 -15.10
CA LEU A 139 9.54 -46.09 -14.93
C LEU A 139 9.53 -44.63 -14.50
N THR A 140 10.02 -44.39 -13.28
CA THR A 140 10.68 -43.14 -12.87
C THR A 140 12.09 -43.11 -13.52
N PRO A 141 12.94 -42.06 -13.40
CA PRO A 141 12.76 -40.69 -12.88
C PRO A 141 13.36 -39.59 -13.81
N HIS A 142 13.24 -38.33 -13.36
CA HIS A 142 14.05 -37.13 -13.66
C HIS A 142 13.47 -36.06 -14.60
N THR A 143 12.88 -35.04 -13.97
CA THR A 143 12.80 -33.67 -14.50
C THR A 143 13.67 -32.77 -13.61
N PRO A 144 14.39 -31.76 -14.14
CA PRO A 144 15.23 -30.88 -13.33
C PRO A 144 14.37 -30.03 -12.39
N GLN A 145 14.70 -30.09 -11.10
CA GLN A 145 14.15 -29.26 -10.05
C GLN A 145 14.59 -27.80 -10.24
N GLN A 146 13.63 -26.88 -10.37
CA GLN A 146 13.77 -25.53 -9.84
C GLN A 146 13.23 -25.53 -8.41
N PRO A 147 13.86 -24.83 -7.46
CA PRO A 147 13.49 -24.91 -6.04
C PRO A 147 12.12 -24.28 -5.82
N HIS A 148 11.14 -25.13 -5.51
CA HIS A 148 9.91 -24.71 -4.85
C HIS A 148 10.27 -24.17 -3.47
N THR A 149 10.17 -22.86 -3.27
CA THR A 149 10.12 -22.26 -1.93
C THR A 149 8.85 -22.75 -1.22
N PRO A 150 8.97 -23.34 -0.02
CA PRO A 150 7.80 -23.65 0.79
C PRO A 150 7.17 -22.34 1.30
N GLN A 151 5.98 -22.04 0.76
CA GLN A 151 4.80 -21.63 1.52
C GLN A 151 5.05 -20.78 2.80
N PRO A 152 5.06 -19.44 2.72
CA PRO A 152 5.20 -18.55 3.88
C PRO A 152 4.04 -18.63 4.89
N GLN A 153 2.91 -19.23 4.50
CA GLN A 153 1.66 -19.12 5.24
C GLN A 153 1.59 -20.03 6.48
N GLN A 154 2.30 -21.17 6.48
CA GLN A 154 2.30 -22.08 7.63
C GLN A 154 3.26 -21.59 8.74
N GLN A 155 4.38 -20.96 8.36
CA GLN A 155 5.36 -20.44 9.31
C GLN A 155 4.85 -19.18 10.02
N GLN A 156 4.05 -18.35 9.34
CA GLN A 156 3.45 -17.15 9.93
C GLN A 156 2.36 -17.50 10.96
N GLN A 157 1.58 -18.56 10.72
CA GLN A 157 0.53 -18.98 11.66
C GLN A 157 1.13 -19.57 12.95
N GLN A 158 2.26 -20.29 12.86
CA GLN A 158 2.93 -20.85 14.03
C GLN A 158 3.59 -19.75 14.89
N GLN A 159 4.15 -18.72 14.26
CA GLN A 159 4.78 -17.60 14.97
C GLN A 159 3.75 -16.71 15.72
N GLN A 160 2.56 -16.54 15.13
CA GLN A 160 1.47 -15.77 15.74
C GLN A 160 0.85 -16.52 16.94
N GLN A 161 0.78 -17.85 16.88
CA GLN A 161 0.31 -18.67 17.99
C GLN A 161 1.28 -18.66 19.18
N GLN A 162 2.59 -18.60 18.90
CA GLN A 162 3.63 -18.54 19.93
C GLN A 162 3.65 -17.18 20.65
N GLN A 163 3.43 -16.07 19.93
CA GLN A 163 3.30 -14.74 20.55
C GLN A 163 2.09 -14.63 21.48
N GLN A 164 0.94 -15.20 21.10
CA GLN A 164 -0.25 -15.19 21.97
C GLN A 164 -0.04 -15.99 23.26
N GLN A 165 0.70 -17.10 23.23
CA GLN A 165 1.01 -17.84 24.46
C GLN A 165 1.96 -17.06 25.37
N GLN A 166 2.96 -16.37 24.81
CA GLN A 166 3.89 -15.57 25.59
C GLN A 166 3.21 -14.36 26.24
N GLN A 167 2.25 -13.74 25.56
CA GLN A 167 1.48 -12.63 26.12
C GLN A 167 0.58 -13.07 27.27
N LYS A 168 -0.09 -14.22 27.14
CA LYS A 168 -0.90 -14.80 28.23
C LYS A 168 -0.05 -15.12 29.47
N GLN A 169 1.17 -15.66 29.29
CA GLN A 169 2.07 -15.93 30.41
C GLN A 169 2.54 -14.64 31.10
N ARG A 170 2.83 -13.59 30.31
CA ARG A 170 3.25 -12.29 30.84
C ARG A 170 2.12 -11.60 31.64
N ASP A 171 0.89 -11.67 31.13
CA ASP A 171 -0.28 -11.13 31.82
C ASP A 171 -0.59 -11.90 33.11
N GLN A 172 -0.36 -13.22 33.11
CA GLN A 172 -0.54 -14.06 34.28
C GLN A 172 0.51 -13.75 35.35
N GLN A 173 1.79 -13.59 34.98
CA GLN A 173 2.85 -13.15 35.90
C GLN A 173 2.61 -11.74 36.44
N THR A 174 2.07 -10.83 35.62
CA THR A 174 1.75 -9.46 36.04
C THR A 174 0.59 -9.46 37.04
N ARG A 175 -0.43 -10.31 36.84
CA ARG A 175 -1.52 -10.51 37.81
C ARG A 175 -1.03 -11.12 39.12
N GLU A 176 -0.11 -12.08 39.07
CA GLU A 176 0.45 -12.71 40.27
C GLU A 176 1.32 -11.73 41.08
N GLN A 177 2.08 -10.85 40.42
CA GLN A 177 2.83 -9.78 41.12
C GLN A 177 1.93 -8.71 41.73
N GLN A 178 0.78 -8.39 41.12
CA GLN A 178 -0.18 -7.45 41.70
C GLN A 178 -1.00 -8.05 42.86
N ALA A 179 -1.08 -9.38 42.98
CA ALA A 179 -1.79 -10.06 44.07
C ALA A 179 -0.93 -10.31 45.32
N GLN A 180 0.38 -10.02 45.28
CA GLN A 180 1.32 -10.17 46.40
C GLN A 180 1.71 -8.84 47.08
N LEU A 181 1.08 -7.73 46.69
CA LEU A 181 1.12 -6.43 47.37
C LEU A 181 -0.22 -6.14 48.03
#